data_AF-A0A4D4JDE7-F1
#
_entry.id   AF-A0A4D4JDE7-F1
#
_cell.length_a   1.000
_cell.length_b   1.000
_cell.length_c   1.000
_cell.angle_alpha   90.00
_cell.angle_beta   90.00
_cell.angle_gamma   90.00
#
_symmetry.space_group_name_H-M   'P 1'
#
loop_
_entity.id
_entity.type
_entity.pdbx_description
1 polymer ?
#
loop_
_entity_poly.entity_id
_entity_poly.type
_entity_poly.pdbx_seq_one_letter_code
_entity_poly.pdbx_strand_id
1 'polypeptide(L)'
;MRNISQKALGEVKIPIPPPSVQQEVAATLAGELDAVRKLDMSVGVASVRSGHLRYALLREAFAGRLVPQDSNDEPALVLLERIRAERDAAPKRRRGRRSKVTAAQGNGRRIDPDRPMPAPVPNGTQSELELGL
;
A
#
# COMPACT_ATOMS: atom_id res chain seq x y z
N MET A 1 5.12 -16.83 -35.50
CA MET A 1 6.24 -17.53 -34.84
C MET A 1 7.49 -17.31 -35.68
N ARG A 2 8.61 -16.91 -35.07
CA ARG A 2 9.90 -16.80 -35.76
C ARG A 2 10.73 -18.04 -35.40
N ASN A 3 11.22 -18.74 -36.39
CA ASN A 3 11.92 -20.02 -36.28
C ASN A 3 13.29 -19.89 -36.98
N ILE A 4 14.32 -20.48 -36.38
CA ILE A 4 15.68 -20.51 -36.94
C ILE A 4 15.89 -21.88 -37.59
N SER A 5 16.28 -21.89 -38.87
CA SER A 5 16.53 -23.13 -39.62
C SER A 5 17.95 -23.67 -39.36
N GLN A 6 18.13 -24.98 -39.53
CA GLN A 6 19.42 -25.64 -39.33
C GLN A 6 20.51 -25.07 -40.25
N LYS A 7 20.13 -24.68 -41.48
CA LYS A 7 21.00 -24.00 -42.44
C LYS A 7 21.46 -22.64 -41.91
N ALA A 8 20.54 -21.85 -41.35
CA ALA A 8 20.87 -20.53 -40.80
C ALA A 8 21.83 -20.63 -39.60
N LEU A 9 21.69 -21.68 -38.76
CA LEU A 9 22.59 -21.92 -37.64
C LEU A 9 24.00 -22.31 -38.10
N GLY A 10 24.10 -23.10 -39.18
CA GLY A 10 25.39 -23.51 -39.76
C GLY A 10 26.15 -22.38 -40.47
N GLU A 11 25.46 -21.32 -40.91
CA GLU A 11 26.08 -20.13 -41.51
C GLU A 11 26.70 -19.17 -40.48
N VAL A 12 26.40 -19.37 -39.18
CA VAL A 12 26.97 -18.54 -38.10
C VAL A 12 28.45 -18.88 -37.93
N LYS A 13 29.32 -17.92 -38.27
CA LYS A 13 30.76 -18.04 -38.05
C LYS A 13 31.09 -17.64 -36.62
N ILE A 14 31.53 -18.61 -35.82
CA ILE A 14 31.95 -18.38 -34.43
C ILE A 14 33.48 -18.49 -34.39
N PRO A 15 34.21 -17.47 -33.90
CA PRO A 15 35.63 -17.58 -33.66
C PRO A 15 35.87 -18.53 -32.48
N ILE A 16 36.62 -19.60 -32.70
CA ILE A 16 36.93 -20.60 -31.67
C ILE A 16 38.36 -20.35 -31.18
N PRO A 17 38.55 -19.81 -29.95
CA PRO A 17 39.87 -19.62 -29.38
C PRO A 17 40.47 -20.95 -28.90
N PRO A 18 41.76 -21.00 -28.52
CA PRO A 18 42.38 -22.19 -27.95
C PRO A 18 41.65 -22.70 -26.69
N PRO A 19 41.69 -24.00 -26.39
CA PRO A 19 40.94 -24.59 -25.26
C PRO A 19 41.25 -23.95 -23.90
N SER A 20 42.47 -23.49 -23.67
CA SER A 20 42.87 -22.79 -22.44
C SER A 20 42.09 -21.48 -22.24
N VAL A 21 41.99 -20.67 -23.30
CA VAL A 21 41.24 -19.40 -23.28
C VAL A 21 39.75 -19.65 -23.13
N GLN A 22 39.22 -20.72 -23.75
CA GLN A 22 37.82 -21.10 -23.57
C GLN A 22 37.50 -21.40 -22.11
N GLN A 23 38.38 -22.13 -21.41
CA GLN A 23 38.21 -22.45 -19.99
C GLN A 23 38.28 -21.20 -19.11
N GLU A 24 39.22 -20.30 -19.37
CA GLU A 24 39.37 -19.05 -18.63
C GLU A 24 38.13 -18.14 -18.78
N VAL A 25 37.65 -17.95 -20.01
CA VAL A 25 36.44 -17.17 -20.29
C VAL A 25 35.20 -17.83 -19.67
N ALA A 26 35.07 -19.16 -19.78
CA ALA A 26 33.96 -19.89 -19.18
C ALA A 26 33.96 -19.77 -17.65
N ALA A 27 35.12 -19.85 -17.00
CA ALA A 27 35.26 -19.69 -15.56
C ALA A 27 34.87 -18.28 -15.11
N THR A 28 35.31 -17.26 -15.85
CA THR A 28 34.96 -15.85 -15.59
C THR A 28 33.46 -15.63 -15.70
N LEU A 29 32.84 -16.07 -16.80
CA LEU A 29 31.40 -15.96 -17.02
C LEU A 29 30.59 -16.75 -15.97
N ALA A 30 31.06 -17.93 -15.58
CA ALA A 30 30.40 -18.71 -14.54
C ALA A 30 30.35 -17.95 -13.21
N GLY A 31 31.46 -17.31 -12.83
CA GLY A 31 31.54 -16.47 -11.63
C GLY A 31 30.62 -15.25 -11.70
N GLU A 32 30.59 -14.56 -12.84
CA GLU A 32 29.68 -13.42 -13.05
C GLU A 32 28.21 -13.84 -12.99
N LEU A 33 27.84 -14.93 -13.64
CA LEU A 33 26.47 -15.46 -13.60
C LEU A 33 26.08 -15.92 -12.20
N ASP A 34 27.01 -16.46 -11.40
CA ASP A 34 26.77 -16.77 -9.99
C ASP A 34 26.53 -15.50 -9.15
N ALA A 35 27.27 -14.43 -9.41
CA ALA A 35 27.05 -13.14 -8.74
C ALA A 35 25.65 -12.59 -9.04
N VAL A 36 25.21 -12.65 -10.30
CA VAL A 36 23.84 -12.26 -10.71
C VAL A 36 22.79 -13.11 -9.99
N ARG A 37 22.96 -14.44 -9.96
CA ARG A 37 22.04 -15.33 -9.24
C ARG A 37 21.92 -14.98 -7.76
N LYS A 38 23.04 -14.69 -7.08
CA LYS A 38 23.04 -14.29 -5.66
C LYS A 38 22.29 -12.98 -5.45
N LEU A 39 22.47 -12.01 -6.35
CA LEU A 39 21.72 -10.75 -6.30
C LEU A 39 20.22 -10.99 -6.46
N ASP A 40 19.80 -11.78 -7.45
CA ASP A 40 18.38 -12.12 -7.66
C ASP A 40 17.76 -12.78 -6.42
N MET A 41 18.47 -13.73 -5.80
CA MET A 41 18.02 -14.34 -4.55
C MET A 41 17.89 -13.30 -3.42
N SER A 42 18.86 -12.40 -3.28
CA SER A 42 18.83 -11.37 -2.24
C SER A 42 17.66 -10.39 -2.44
N VAL A 43 17.36 -10.02 -3.68
CA VAL A 43 16.23 -9.17 -4.05
C VAL A 43 14.91 -9.88 -3.76
N GLY A 44 14.79 -11.16 -4.13
CA GLY A 44 13.61 -11.97 -3.83
C GLY A 44 13.34 -12.06 -2.32
N VAL A 45 14.37 -12.37 -1.52
CA VAL A 45 14.26 -12.43 -0.06
C VAL A 45 13.93 -11.06 0.54
N ALA A 46 14.55 -9.99 0.07
CA ALA A 46 14.29 -8.62 0.56
C ALA A 46 12.85 -8.18 0.25
N SER A 47 12.33 -8.53 -0.93
CA SER A 47 10.95 -8.23 -1.34
C SER A 47 9.94 -8.87 -0.39
N VAL A 48 10.10 -10.16 -0.09
CA VAL A 48 9.24 -10.88 0.87
C VAL A 48 9.33 -10.25 2.26
N ARG A 49 10.54 -9.97 2.74
CA ARG A 49 10.75 -9.32 4.06
C ARG A 49 10.08 -7.94 4.15
N SER A 50 10.08 -7.16 3.08
CA SER A 50 9.41 -5.86 3.02
C SER A 50 7.90 -5.98 3.25
N GLY A 51 7.26 -6.98 2.63
CA GLY A 51 5.84 -7.28 2.84
C GLY A 51 5.54 -7.62 4.31
N HIS A 52 6.32 -8.53 4.90
CA HIS A 52 6.17 -8.89 6.32
C HIS A 52 6.41 -7.70 7.27
N LEU A 53 7.43 -6.88 7.00
CA LEU A 53 7.72 -5.68 7.80
C LEU A 53 6.57 -4.68 7.73
N ARG A 54 6.04 -4.43 6.53
CA ARG A 54 4.86 -3.57 6.35
C ARG A 54 3.66 -4.09 7.13
N TYR A 55 3.39 -5.39 7.06
CA TYR A 55 2.30 -6.00 7.83
C TYR A 55 2.51 -5.83 9.34
N ALA A 56 3.72 -6.13 9.84
CA ALA A 56 4.05 -5.98 11.25
C ALA A 56 3.89 -4.53 11.72
N LEU A 57 4.39 -3.57 10.95
CA LEU A 57 4.28 -2.14 11.25
C LEU A 57 2.81 -1.70 11.30
N LEU A 58 2.00 -2.08 10.32
CA LEU A 58 0.58 -1.74 10.30
C LEU A 58 -0.16 -2.36 11.49
N ARG A 59 0.14 -3.61 11.83
CA ARG A 59 -0.46 -4.29 13.00
C ARG A 59 -0.15 -3.54 14.29
N GLU A 60 1.10 -3.13 14.50
CA GLU A 60 1.49 -2.37 15.68
C GLU A 60 0.90 -0.95 15.68
N ALA A 61 0.78 -0.32 14.51
CA ALA A 61 0.16 1.00 14.35
C ALA A 61 -1.33 0.96 14.73
N PHE A 62 -2.09 0.01 14.18
CA PHE A 62 -3.52 -0.14 14.48
C PHE A 62 -3.78 -0.56 15.92
N ALA A 63 -2.85 -1.26 16.56
CA ALA A 63 -2.94 -1.56 17.98
C ALA A 63 -2.51 -0.40 18.88
N GLY A 64 -2.07 0.73 18.32
CA GLY A 64 -1.65 1.93 19.06
C GLY A 64 -0.30 1.81 19.77
N ARG A 65 0.51 0.77 19.48
CA ARG A 65 1.75 0.49 20.22
C ARG A 65 3.01 1.18 19.69
N LEU A 66 2.90 1.92 18.58
CA LEU A 66 4.03 2.64 17.97
C LEU A 66 4.39 3.96 18.68
N VAL A 67 3.61 4.37 19.68
CA VAL A 67 3.83 5.57 20.49
C VAL A 67 3.82 5.16 21.97
N PRO A 68 4.72 5.70 22.82
CA PRO A 68 4.67 5.47 24.26
C PRO A 68 3.28 5.81 24.81
N GLN A 69 2.69 4.86 25.54
CA GLN A 69 1.37 5.04 26.16
C GLN A 69 1.55 5.59 27.57
N ASP A 70 0.73 6.56 27.98
CA ASP A 70 0.69 6.99 29.38
C ASP A 70 -0.25 6.07 30.16
N SER A 71 0.20 5.57 31.31
CA SER A 71 -0.64 4.72 32.17
C SER A 71 -1.78 5.48 32.83
N ASN A 72 -1.72 6.81 32.81
CA ASN A 72 -2.79 7.69 33.28
C ASN A 72 -3.80 8.05 32.18
N ASP A 73 -3.60 7.60 30.94
CA ASP A 73 -4.55 7.86 29.86
C ASP A 73 -5.91 7.23 30.17
N GLU A 74 -6.97 8.02 30.00
CA GLU A 74 -8.32 7.51 30.21
C GLU A 74 -8.66 6.43 29.16
N PRO A 75 -9.34 5.33 29.54
CA PRO A 75 -9.77 4.33 28.57
C PRO A 75 -10.63 4.97 27.48
N ALA A 76 -10.39 4.61 26.23
CA ALA A 76 -11.13 5.16 25.08
C ALA A 76 -12.66 5.06 25.23
N LEU A 77 -13.15 4.04 25.96
CA LEU A 77 -14.57 3.88 26.28
C LEU A 77 -15.15 5.08 27.03
N VAL A 78 -14.42 5.62 27.99
CA VAL A 78 -14.86 6.76 28.82
C VAL A 78 -15.01 8.01 27.95
N LEU A 79 -14.06 8.27 27.06
CA LEU A 79 -14.15 9.36 26.09
C LEU A 79 -15.34 9.18 25.13
N LEU A 80 -15.57 7.95 24.64
CA LEU A 80 -16.70 7.64 23.77
C LEU A 80 -18.05 7.82 24.46
N GLU A 81 -18.17 7.46 25.73
CA GLU A 81 -19.37 7.72 26.55
C GLU A 81 -19.62 9.21 26.71
N ARG A 82 -18.59 10.02 26.98
CA ARG A 82 -18.70 11.49 27.03
C ARG A 82 -19.15 12.07 25.70
N ILE A 83 -18.57 11.63 24.59
CA ILE A 83 -18.96 12.08 23.24
C ILE A 83 -20.42 11.72 22.93
N ARG A 84 -20.89 10.53 23.34
CA ARG A 84 -22.29 10.12 23.18
C ARG A 84 -23.22 10.99 24.02
N ALA A 85 -22.91 11.16 25.31
CA ALA A 85 -23.69 12.00 26.21
C ALA A 85 -23.74 13.46 25.74
N GLU A 86 -22.63 14.02 25.26
CA GLU A 86 -22.57 15.37 24.70
C GLU A 86 -23.39 15.50 23.42
N ARG A 87 -23.35 14.49 22.54
CA ARG A 87 -24.17 14.45 21.31
C ARG A 87 -25.67 14.33 21.60
N ASP A 88 -26.04 13.58 22.63
CA ASP A 88 -27.43 13.40 23.03
C ASP A 88 -27.97 14.63 23.78
N ALA A 89 -27.12 15.30 24.55
CA ALA A 89 -27.43 16.57 25.22
C ALA A 89 -27.43 17.78 24.26
N ALA A 90 -26.74 17.68 23.12
CA ALA A 90 -26.74 18.73 22.11
C ALA A 90 -28.16 18.87 21.52
N PRO A 91 -28.77 20.07 21.60
CA PRO A 91 -30.11 20.26 21.08
C PRO A 91 -30.12 19.95 19.59
N LYS A 92 -30.96 18.99 19.18
CA LYS A 92 -31.23 18.67 17.77
C LYS A 92 -31.52 19.99 17.07
N ARG A 93 -30.59 20.47 16.22
CA ARG A 93 -30.76 21.73 15.50
C ARG A 93 -32.09 21.64 14.75
N ARG A 94 -33.12 22.33 15.24
CA ARG A 94 -34.39 22.45 14.54
C ARG A 94 -34.05 23.15 13.24
N ARG A 95 -34.09 22.41 12.14
CA ARG A 95 -33.96 22.95 10.79
C ARG A 95 -35.13 23.92 10.62
N GLY A 96 -34.87 25.20 10.88
CA GLY A 96 -35.87 26.24 10.83
C GLY A 96 -36.51 26.25 9.45
N ARG A 97 -37.84 26.20 9.41
CA ARG A 97 -38.64 26.40 8.20
C ARG A 97 -38.28 27.77 7.65
N ARG A 98 -37.50 27.83 6.57
CA ARG A 98 -37.18 29.09 5.88
C ARG A 98 -38.49 29.68 5.36
N SER A 99 -38.91 30.80 5.94
CA SER A 99 -39.83 31.73 5.29
C SER A 99 -39.15 32.28 4.03
N LYS A 100 -39.92 32.37 2.94
CA LYS A 100 -39.48 32.98 1.67
C LYS A 100 -39.05 34.41 1.95
N VAL A 101 -37.74 34.68 1.86
CA VAL A 101 -37.21 36.03 1.68
C VAL A 101 -36.48 36.07 0.35
N THR A 102 -36.86 37.08 -0.42
CA THR A 102 -36.50 37.41 -1.78
C THR A 102 -35.02 37.74 -1.95
N ALA A 103 -34.58 37.64 -3.21
CA ALA A 103 -33.22 37.75 -3.74
C ALA A 103 -32.35 38.91 -3.24
N ALA A 104 -31.05 38.62 -3.00
CA ALA A 104 -29.90 39.45 -3.39
C ALA A 104 -28.58 38.69 -3.17
N GLN A 105 -27.59 38.97 -4.04
CA GLN A 105 -26.22 38.43 -4.14
C GLN A 105 -25.48 38.06 -2.84
N GLY A 106 -24.65 37.02 -2.91
CA GLY A 106 -23.56 36.77 -1.95
C GLY A 106 -22.88 35.41 -2.15
N ASN A 107 -21.66 35.42 -2.67
CA ASN A 107 -20.84 34.26 -2.99
C ASN A 107 -20.45 33.49 -1.70
N GLY A 108 -20.91 32.25 -1.59
CA GLY A 108 -20.56 31.34 -0.50
C GLY A 108 -21.22 29.98 -0.74
N ARG A 109 -20.41 28.92 -0.92
CA ARG A 109 -20.90 27.55 -1.08
C ARG A 109 -21.76 27.20 0.13
N ARG A 110 -23.08 27.26 -0.04
CA ARG A 110 -24.04 26.80 0.96
C ARG A 110 -23.84 25.30 1.12
N ILE A 111 -23.53 24.84 2.33
CA ILE A 111 -23.51 23.41 2.64
C ILE A 111 -24.97 22.95 2.59
N ASP A 112 -25.30 22.11 1.61
CA ASP A 112 -26.65 21.59 1.45
C ASP A 112 -27.02 20.69 2.64
N PRO A 113 -28.05 21.04 3.43
CA PRO A 113 -28.43 20.28 4.63
C PRO A 113 -29.12 18.94 4.33
N ASP A 114 -29.45 18.67 3.06
CA ASP A 114 -29.93 17.38 2.55
C ASP A 114 -28.86 16.63 1.75
N ARG A 115 -27.60 17.09 1.76
CA ARG A 115 -26.53 16.30 1.16
C ARG A 115 -26.50 14.97 1.94
N PRO A 116 -26.74 13.82 1.29
CA PRO A 116 -26.64 12.54 1.97
C PRO A 116 -25.26 12.49 2.62
N MET A 117 -25.22 12.07 3.89
CA MET A 117 -23.95 11.85 4.58
C MET A 117 -23.06 11.05 3.64
N PRO A 118 -21.78 11.44 3.43
CA PRO A 118 -20.88 10.57 2.70
C PRO A 118 -21.00 9.20 3.34
N ALA A 119 -21.18 8.17 2.50
CA ALA A 119 -21.26 6.80 2.98
C ALA A 119 -20.15 6.58 4.02
N PRO A 120 -20.44 5.90 5.15
CA PRO A 120 -19.42 5.63 6.14
C PRO A 120 -18.20 5.13 5.38
N VAL A 121 -17.07 5.85 5.53
CA VAL A 121 -15.81 5.39 4.97
C VAL A 121 -15.68 3.95 5.45
N PRO A 122 -15.45 2.98 4.54
CA PRO A 122 -15.34 1.60 4.95
C PRO A 122 -14.32 1.56 6.08
N ASN A 123 -14.78 1.18 7.28
CA ASN A 123 -13.85 0.85 8.34
C ASN A 123 -12.92 -0.16 7.70
N GLY A 124 -11.62 0.11 7.71
CA GLY A 124 -10.62 -0.84 7.25
C GLY A 124 -10.67 -2.07 8.16
N THR A 125 -11.69 -2.91 7.99
CA THR A 125 -11.73 -4.26 8.51
C THR A 125 -10.59 -4.98 7.82
N GLN A 126 -9.76 -5.65 8.61
CA GLN A 126 -8.54 -6.35 8.20
C GLN A 126 -8.74 -7.33 7.02
N SER A 127 -9.99 -7.64 6.68
CA SER A 127 -10.42 -8.47 5.57
C SER A 127 -9.91 -8.02 4.19
N GLU A 128 -9.54 -6.75 3.97
CA GLU A 128 -9.02 -6.28 2.67
C GLU A 128 -7.51 -6.51 2.45
N LEU A 129 -6.77 -7.00 3.46
CA LEU A 129 -5.34 -7.34 3.31
C LEU A 129 -5.10 -8.77 2.82
N GLU A 130 -6.15 -9.54 2.52
CA GLU A 130 -6.08 -10.81 1.78
C GLU A 130 -5.90 -10.55 0.26
N LEU A 131 -4.89 -9.75 -0.12
CA LEU A 131 -4.49 -9.59 -1.51
C LEU A 131 -3.17 -10.30 -1.77
N GLY A 132 -3.30 -11.53 -2.26
CA GLY A 132 -2.34 -12.18 -3.15
C GLY A 132 -1.19 -12.89 -2.44
N LEU A 133 -1.39 -14.18 -2.18
CA LEU A 133 -0.29 -15.15 -2.31
C LEU A 133 0.32 -15.08 -3.71
#